data_AF-A0A6S8VF60-F1
#
_entry.id   AF-A0A6S8VF60-F1
#
_cell.length_a   1.000
_cell.length_b   1.000
_cell.length_c   1.000
_cell.angle_alpha   90.00
_cell.angle_beta   90.00
_cell.angle_gamma   90.00
#
_symmetry.space_group_name_H-M   'P 1'
#
loop_
_entity.id
_entity.type
_entity.pdbx_description
1 polymer ?
#
loop_
_entity_poly.entity_id
_entity_poly.type
_entity_poly.pdbx_seq_one_letter_code
_entity_poly.pdbx_strand_id
1 'polypeptide(L)'
;MGACESVTLAALFALSHNFEQVDRDPTKDARGDDGKAVCWMKSQVETSSTYGSFIAGALTGGLNFQVEHHLFPRMCSAWYPYIAPTVRKVCKKHGVRYAYYPWVHQNFISTVKYLHQAGTGSNWESIMKPLSGDL
;
A
#
# COMPACT_ATOMS: atom_id res chain seq x y z
N MET A 1 10.43 18.81 -16.13
CA MET A 1 9.76 17.50 -16.15
C MET A 1 8.70 17.52 -17.24
N GLY A 2 8.74 16.57 -18.17
CA GLY A 2 7.77 16.47 -19.27
C GLY A 2 6.50 15.72 -18.86
N ALA A 3 5.42 15.84 -19.64
CA ALA A 3 4.15 15.15 -19.36
C ALA A 3 4.31 13.62 -19.24
N CYS A 4 5.16 13.01 -20.08
CA CYS A 4 5.45 11.58 -20.01
C CYS A 4 6.09 11.16 -18.68
N GLU A 5 7.01 11.96 -18.15
CA GLU A 5 7.67 11.69 -16.87
C GLU A 5 6.66 11.79 -15.71
N SER A 6 5.83 12.85 -15.71
CA SER A 6 4.79 13.04 -14.70
C SER A 6 3.77 11.90 -14.71
N VAL A 7 3.31 11.48 -15.89
CA VAL A 7 2.37 10.36 -16.03
C VAL A 7 3.02 9.04 -15.58
N THR A 8 4.29 8.82 -15.95
CA THR A 8 5.04 7.62 -15.52
C THR A 8 5.15 7.54 -14.01
N LEU A 9 5.56 8.64 -13.37
CA LEU A 9 5.69 8.71 -11.92
C LEU A 9 4.33 8.51 -11.24
N ALA A 10 3.30 9.21 -11.70
CA ALA A 10 1.94 9.07 -11.16
C ALA A 10 1.43 7.63 -11.25
N ALA A 11 1.68 6.92 -12.35
CA ALA A 11 1.28 5.53 -12.51
C ALA A 11 1.98 4.59 -11.50
N LEU A 12 3.28 4.77 -11.24
CA LEU A 12 4.03 3.97 -10.26
C LEU A 12 3.51 4.18 -8.84
N PHE A 13 3.22 5.43 -8.46
CA PHE A 13 2.62 5.73 -7.16
C PHE A 13 1.18 5.23 -7.06
N ALA A 14 0.41 5.30 -8.14
CA ALA A 14 -0.95 4.76 -8.17
C ALA A 14 -0.95 3.26 -7.86
N LEU A 15 -0.10 2.49 -8.52
CA LEU A 15 0.08 1.05 -8.25
C LEU A 15 0.48 0.77 -6.80
N SER A 16 1.30 1.63 -6.20
CA SER A 16 1.82 1.42 -4.85
C SER A 16 0.82 1.69 -3.74
N HIS A 17 -0.16 2.56 -3.97
CA HIS A 17 -1.03 3.12 -2.93
C HIS A 17 -2.53 2.96 -3.20
N ASN A 18 -2.90 2.39 -4.34
CA ASN A 18 -4.30 2.13 -4.71
C ASN A 18 -4.40 0.66 -5.07
N PHE A 19 -4.74 -0.19 -4.12
CA PHE A 19 -4.85 -1.63 -4.30
C PHE A 19 -5.88 -2.20 -3.32
N GLU A 20 -6.35 -3.42 -3.57
CA GLU A 20 -7.41 -4.00 -2.73
C GLU A 20 -7.00 -4.04 -1.25
N GLN A 21 -7.95 -3.68 -0.37
CA GLN A 21 -7.77 -3.63 1.09
C GLN A 21 -6.77 -2.56 1.58
N VAL A 22 -6.35 -1.60 0.75
CA VAL A 22 -5.50 -0.48 1.20
C VAL A 22 -6.26 0.51 2.10
N ASP A 23 -7.60 0.50 2.05
CA ASP A 23 -8.45 1.43 2.78
C ASP A 23 -8.21 1.38 4.28
N ARG A 24 -8.24 2.58 4.87
CA ARG A 24 -8.47 2.76 6.30
C ARG A 24 -9.72 3.58 6.47
N ASP A 25 -10.60 3.12 7.35
CA ASP A 25 -11.77 3.87 7.75
C ASP A 25 -11.30 5.20 8.40
N PRO A 26 -11.54 6.36 7.76
CA PRO A 26 -11.09 7.64 8.26
C PRO A 26 -11.92 8.13 9.46
N THR A 27 -13.03 7.45 9.77
CA THR A 27 -13.95 7.77 10.86
C THR A 27 -13.71 6.93 12.11
N LYS A 28 -12.99 5.81 11.98
CA LYS A 28 -12.47 5.11 13.14
C LYS A 28 -11.42 5.99 13.80
N ASP A 29 -11.48 6.04 15.12
CA ASP A 29 -10.41 6.59 15.94
C ASP A 29 -9.08 6.03 15.41
N ALA A 30 -7.99 6.81 15.47
CA ALA A 30 -6.65 6.31 15.15
C ALA A 30 -6.17 5.22 16.14
N ARG A 31 -7.10 4.64 16.91
CA ARG A 31 -6.97 3.55 17.86
C ARG A 31 -7.63 2.30 17.28
N GLY A 32 -6.98 1.15 17.41
CA GLY A 32 -7.54 -0.13 17.02
C GLY A 32 -8.74 -0.52 17.89
N ASP A 33 -9.35 -1.66 17.56
CA ASP A 33 -10.55 -2.18 18.24
C ASP A 33 -10.34 -2.40 19.76
N ASP A 34 -9.09 -2.47 20.23
CA ASP A 34 -8.71 -2.57 21.64
C ASP A 34 -8.51 -1.21 22.34
N GLY A 35 -8.85 -0.11 21.67
CA GLY A 35 -8.73 1.26 22.18
C GLY A 35 -7.30 1.81 22.21
N LYS A 36 -6.30 1.08 21.71
CA LYS A 36 -4.90 1.54 21.64
C LYS A 36 -4.59 2.15 20.30
N ALA A 37 -3.71 3.15 20.26
CA ALA A 37 -3.27 3.77 19.01
C ALA A 37 -2.80 2.71 17.99
N VAL A 38 -3.24 2.85 16.73
CA VAL A 38 -2.78 2.03 15.61
C VAL A 38 -1.27 2.21 15.49
N CYS A 39 -0.54 1.10 15.54
CA CYS A 39 0.91 1.10 15.41
C CYS A 39 1.33 1.79 14.11
N TRP A 40 2.18 2.81 14.19
CA TRP A 40 2.66 3.55 13.02
C TRP A 40 3.36 2.65 11.99
N MET A 41 4.18 1.68 12.42
CA MET A 41 4.81 0.74 11.47
C MET A 41 3.79 -0.13 10.76
N LYS A 42 2.76 -0.60 11.48
CA LYS A 42 1.63 -1.32 10.86
C LYS A 42 0.92 -0.40 9.85
N SER A 43 0.79 0.89 10.19
CA SER A 43 0.12 1.83 9.32
C SER A 43 0.82 1.98 7.98
N GLN A 44 2.14 2.16 8.01
CA GLN A 44 3.00 2.26 6.83
C GLN A 44 2.95 1.02 5.93
N VAL A 45 2.98 -0.17 6.51
CA VAL A 45 3.02 -1.44 5.75
C VAL A 45 1.70 -1.70 5.03
N GLU A 46 0.56 -1.48 5.69
CA GLU A 46 -0.74 -1.87 5.13
C GLU A 46 -1.30 -0.85 4.13
N THR A 47 -0.77 0.38 4.10
CA THR A 47 -1.15 1.44 3.14
C THR A 47 -0.16 1.61 1.98
N SER A 48 0.75 0.65 1.82
CA SER A 48 1.71 0.61 0.71
C SER A 48 1.86 -0.83 0.22
N SER A 49 2.29 -0.99 -1.03
CA SER A 49 2.58 -2.30 -1.60
C SER A 49 3.95 -2.32 -2.26
N THR A 50 4.54 -3.52 -2.28
CA THR A 50 5.77 -3.80 -3.03
C THR A 50 5.43 -4.67 -4.23
N TYR A 51 5.95 -4.38 -5.43
CA TYR A 51 5.57 -5.13 -6.65
C TYR A 51 6.72 -5.37 -7.63
N GLY A 52 6.58 -6.33 -8.54
CA GLY A 52 7.48 -6.50 -9.71
C GLY A 52 8.93 -6.91 -9.39
N SER A 53 9.23 -7.22 -8.13
CA SER A 53 10.51 -7.76 -7.67
C SER A 53 11.73 -6.93 -8.10
N PHE A 54 12.89 -7.56 -8.23
CA PHE A 54 14.16 -6.91 -8.59
C PHE A 54 14.11 -6.21 -9.95
N ILE A 55 13.45 -6.80 -10.96
CA ILE A 55 13.40 -6.23 -12.32
C ILE A 55 12.68 -4.88 -12.33
N ALA A 56 11.51 -4.78 -11.69
CA ALA A 56 10.82 -3.49 -11.56
C ALA A 56 11.65 -2.51 -10.74
N GLY A 57 12.35 -2.97 -9.71
CA GLY A 57 13.27 -2.14 -8.93
C GLY A 57 14.41 -1.56 -9.74
N ALA A 58 15.06 -2.37 -10.58
CA ALA A 58 16.13 -1.91 -11.44
C ALA A 58 15.64 -0.85 -12.45
N LEU A 59 14.45 -1.04 -13.04
CA LEU A 59 13.88 -0.11 -14.02
C LEU A 59 13.35 1.19 -13.41
N THR A 60 12.97 1.18 -12.13
CA THR A 60 12.30 2.31 -11.47
C THR A 60 13.18 3.01 -10.42
N GLY A 61 14.42 2.57 -10.24
CA GLY A 61 15.30 3.08 -9.16
C GLY A 61 14.85 2.69 -7.76
N GLY A 62 14.04 1.63 -7.64
CA GLY A 62 13.51 1.09 -6.38
C GLY A 62 12.16 1.67 -5.93
N LEU A 63 11.48 2.45 -6.77
CA LEU A 63 10.14 3.00 -6.47
C LEU A 63 9.05 1.93 -6.29
N ASN A 64 9.30 0.70 -6.69
CA ASN A 64 8.40 -0.44 -6.51
C ASN A 64 8.46 -1.08 -5.11
N PHE A 65 9.39 -0.67 -4.23
CA PHE A 65 9.59 -1.19 -2.88
C PHE A 65 9.03 -0.23 -1.82
N GLN A 66 7.75 0.12 -1.93
CA GLN A 66 7.18 1.18 -1.10
C GLN A 66 6.98 0.77 0.36
N VAL A 67 6.79 -0.52 0.65
CA VAL A 67 6.73 -0.99 2.04
C VAL A 67 8.05 -0.73 2.75
N GLU A 68 9.16 -1.08 2.10
CA GLU A 68 10.51 -0.84 2.63
C GLU A 68 10.84 0.66 2.71
N HIS A 69 10.45 1.43 1.69
CA HIS A 69 10.62 2.88 1.68
C HIS A 69 9.90 3.56 2.83
N HIS A 70 8.65 3.20 3.11
CA HIS A 70 7.87 3.81 4.19
C HIS A 70 8.42 3.45 5.58
N LEU A 71 8.93 2.23 5.76
CA LEU A 71 9.55 1.82 7.03
C LEU A 71 10.94 2.43 7.23
N PHE A 72 11.72 2.58 6.15
CA PHE A 72 13.11 3.01 6.21
C PHE A 72 13.43 4.07 5.15
N PRO A 73 12.79 5.26 5.19
CA PRO A 73 12.89 6.25 4.11
C PRO A 73 14.28 6.85 3.93
N ARG A 74 15.15 6.69 4.93
CA ARG A 74 16.55 7.14 4.91
C ARG A 74 17.53 6.08 4.37
N MET A 75 17.07 4.85 4.13
CA MET A 75 17.90 3.78 3.57
C MET A 75 17.97 3.93 2.06
N CYS A 76 19.15 3.72 1.47
CA CYS A 76 19.29 3.72 0.02
C CYS A 76 18.45 2.60 -0.61
N SER A 77 17.72 2.89 -1.69
CA SER A 77 16.77 1.97 -2.31
C SER A 77 17.41 0.69 -2.85
N ALA A 78 18.72 0.71 -3.12
CA ALA A 78 19.50 -0.47 -3.47
C ALA A 78 19.46 -1.56 -2.39
N TRP A 79 19.19 -1.21 -1.12
CA TRP A 79 19.10 -2.17 -0.01
C TRP A 79 17.71 -2.79 0.14
N TYR A 80 16.66 -2.19 -0.42
CA TYR A 80 15.29 -2.67 -0.26
C TYR A 80 15.08 -4.14 -0.67
N PRO A 81 15.63 -4.63 -1.81
CA PRO A 81 15.50 -6.04 -2.19
C PRO A 81 16.06 -7.00 -1.14
N TYR A 82 17.11 -6.60 -0.42
CA TYR A 82 17.79 -7.42 0.58
C TYR A 82 17.05 -7.45 1.92
N ILE A 83 16.41 -6.34 2.31
CA ILE A 83 15.66 -6.27 3.58
C ILE A 83 14.22 -6.74 3.44
N ALA A 84 13.63 -6.68 2.24
CA ALA A 84 12.23 -7.03 2.01
C ALA A 84 11.84 -8.45 2.51
N PRO A 85 12.66 -9.51 2.35
CA PRO A 85 12.37 -10.82 2.94
C PRO A 85 12.29 -10.78 4.47
N THR A 86 13.18 -10.03 5.12
CA THR A 86 13.20 -9.86 6.57
C THR A 86 11.97 -9.08 7.04
N VAL A 87 11.64 -7.98 6.37
CA VAL A 87 10.43 -7.18 6.64
C VAL A 87 9.18 -8.07 6.54
N ARG A 88 9.02 -8.82 5.45
CA ARG A 88 7.89 -9.78 5.29
C ARG A 88 7.81 -10.78 6.44
N LYS A 89 8.95 -11.33 6.88
CA LYS A 89 9.01 -12.29 8.00
C LYS A 89 8.55 -11.66 9.32
N VAL A 90 8.95 -10.41 9.57
CA VAL A 90 8.52 -9.63 10.75
C VAL A 90 7.02 -9.31 10.66
N CYS A 91 6.53 -8.82 9.52
CA CYS A 91 5.11 -8.56 9.32
C CYS A 91 4.26 -9.81 9.61
N LYS A 92 4.66 -10.96 9.06
CA LYS A 92 4.00 -12.25 9.34
C LYS A 92 4.01 -12.61 10.83
N LYS A 93 5.13 -12.42 11.53
CA LYS A 93 5.24 -12.67 12.99
C LYS A 93 4.25 -11.83 13.79
N HIS A 94 3.95 -10.61 13.35
CA HIS A 94 3.10 -9.66 14.07
C HIS A 94 1.67 -9.56 13.50
N GLY A 95 1.28 -10.44 12.58
CA GLY A 95 -0.05 -10.40 11.96
C GLY A 95 -0.32 -9.12 11.14
N VAL A 96 0.74 -8.48 10.63
CA VAL A 96 0.63 -7.29 9.77
C VAL A 96 0.59 -7.75 8.31
N ARG A 97 -0.40 -7.27 7.55
CA ARG A 97 -0.56 -7.64 6.15
C ARG A 97 0.45 -6.88 5.28
N TYR A 98 1.43 -7.61 4.75
CA TYR A 98 2.38 -7.10 3.76
C TYR A 98 1.80 -7.33 2.35
N ALA A 99 1.47 -6.27 1.63
CA ALA A 99 1.00 -6.36 0.24
C ALA A 99 2.18 -6.56 -0.71
N TYR A 100 2.27 -7.73 -1.34
CA TYR A 100 3.31 -8.08 -2.31
C TYR A 100 2.71 -8.62 -3.60
N TYR A 101 3.12 -8.05 -4.73
CA TYR A 101 2.75 -8.54 -6.06
C TYR A 101 4.01 -8.97 -6.84
N PRO A 102 4.28 -10.27 -7.03
CA PRO A 102 5.42 -10.73 -7.81
C PRO A 102 5.52 -10.08 -9.20
N TRP A 103 4.38 -9.80 -9.82
CA TRP A 103 4.29 -9.25 -11.16
C TRP A 103 3.48 -7.94 -11.21
N VAL A 104 3.90 -7.00 -12.06
CA VAL A 104 3.25 -5.68 -12.21
C VAL A 104 1.78 -5.81 -12.60
N HIS A 105 1.44 -6.75 -13.50
CA HIS A 105 0.05 -6.93 -13.95
C HIS A 105 -0.90 -7.35 -12.83
N GLN A 106 -0.42 -8.09 -11.83
CA GLN A 106 -1.24 -8.49 -10.67
C GLN A 106 -1.59 -7.26 -9.83
N ASN A 107 -0.60 -6.39 -9.59
CA ASN A 107 -0.84 -5.15 -8.88
C ASN A 107 -1.78 -4.24 -9.67
N PHE A 108 -1.57 -4.10 -10.98
CA PHE A 108 -2.43 -3.31 -11.86
C PHE A 108 -3.90 -3.76 -11.81
N ILE A 109 -4.17 -5.07 -11.88
CA ILE A 109 -5.52 -5.61 -11.75
C ILE A 109 -6.12 -5.24 -10.40
N SER A 110 -5.35 -5.36 -9.31
CA SER A 110 -5.80 -4.96 -7.97
C SER A 110 -6.11 -3.47 -7.88
N THR A 111 -5.27 -2.62 -8.48
CA THR A 111 -5.50 -1.18 -8.57
C THR A 111 -6.78 -0.84 -9.34
N VAL A 112 -7.01 -1.45 -10.50
CA VAL A 112 -8.23 -1.21 -11.28
C VAL A 112 -9.47 -1.64 -10.50
N LYS A 113 -9.44 -2.80 -9.83
CA LYS A 113 -10.54 -3.26 -8.97
C LYS A 113 -10.79 -2.29 -7.83
N TYR A 114 -9.74 -1.84 -7.15
CA TYR A 114 -9.82 -0.87 -6.07
C TYR A 114 -10.45 0.44 -6.53
N LEU A 115 -9.96 1.01 -7.63
CA LEU A 115 -10.50 2.25 -8.19
C LEU A 115 -11.94 2.10 -8.66
N HIS A 116 -12.30 0.95 -9.23
CA HIS A 116 -13.69 0.65 -9.57
C HIS A 116 -14.57 0.59 -8.31
N GLN A 117 -14.11 -0.06 -7.25
CA GLN A 117 -14.83 -0.13 -5.98
C GLN A 117 -15.03 1.25 -5.34
N ALA A 118 -13.96 2.05 -5.29
CA ALA A 118 -14.01 3.41 -4.78
C ALA A 118 -14.91 4.32 -5.62
N GLY A 119 -14.85 4.21 -6.95
CA GLY A 119 -15.63 5.03 -7.88
C GLY A 119 -17.11 4.67 -8.01
N THR A 120 -17.46 3.40 -7.75
CA THR A 120 -18.86 2.91 -7.80
C THR A 120 -19.53 2.83 -6.44
N GLY A 121 -18.76 2.95 -5.36
CA GLY A 121 -19.25 2.66 -4.01
C GLY A 121 -19.58 1.19 -3.80
N SER A 122 -19.11 0.24 -4.63
CA SER A 122 -19.43 -1.18 -4.42
C SER A 122 -18.81 -1.78 -3.15
N ASN A 123 -17.88 -1.07 -2.48
CA ASN A 123 -17.37 -1.42 -1.16
C ASN A 123 -17.93 -0.51 -0.04
N TRP A 124 -19.02 0.23 -0.31
CA TRP A 124 -19.58 1.22 0.62
C TRP A 124 -20.06 0.60 1.94
N GLU A 125 -20.68 -0.59 1.89
CA GLU A 125 -21.21 -1.27 3.09
C GLU A 125 -20.09 -1.69 4.06
N SER A 126 -18.87 -1.93 3.57
CA SER A 126 -17.74 -2.38 4.39
C SER A 126 -16.85 -1.25 4.88
N ILE A 127 -16.83 -0.10 4.18
CA ILE A 127 -15.95 1.04 4.46
C ILE A 127 -16.63 2.10 5.33
N MET A 128 -17.94 2.33 5.20
CA MET A 128 -18.57 3.47 5.86
C MET A 128 -20.09 3.29 6.14
N LYS A 129 -20.41 3.05 7.43
CA LYS A 129 -21.67 3.43 8.09
C LYS A 129 -21.66 4.81 8.85
N PRO A 130 -20.79 5.81 8.60
CA PRO A 130 -20.78 7.06 9.38
C PRO A 130 -21.64 8.18 8.78
N LEU A 131 -22.23 7.99 7.59
CA LEU A 131 -23.23 8.91 7.02
C LEU A 131 -24.66 8.37 7.11
N SER A 132 -24.89 7.19 7.72
CA SER A 132 -26.24 6.64 7.85
C SER A 132 -27.13 7.46 8.79
N GLY A 133 -26.59 8.47 9.47
CA GLY A 133 -27.37 9.32 10.38
C GLY A 133 -27.87 8.59 11.63
N ASP A 134 -27.45 7.34 11.84
CA ASP A 134 -27.74 6.57 13.05
C ASP A 134 -26.75 6.98 14.16
N LEU A 135 -26.91 8.19 14.68
CA LEU A 135 -26.54 8.52 16.06
C LEU A 135 -27.75 8.31 16.96
#